data_AF-A0AAU8KMK7-F1
#
_entry.id   AF-A0AAU8KMK7-F1
#
_cell.length_a   1.000
_cell.length_b   1.000
_cell.length_c   1.000
_cell.angle_alpha   90.00
_cell.angle_beta   90.00
_cell.angle_gamma   90.00
#
_symmetry.space_group_name_H-M   'P 1'
#
loop_
_entity.id
_entity.type
_entity.pdbx_description
1 polymer ?
#
loop_
_entity_poly.entity_id
_entity_poly.type
_entity_poly.pdbx_seq_one_letter_code
_entity_poly.pdbx_strand_id
1 'polypeptide(L)'
;MDGALDYNSASINGNANLLIEIAGFLHEGRPDGDLCTMARDPRSHSDVAAQVERFGRFADDQYQDAVALFAALATRLRTAGSNLVTVDDDRARQFLDTVLRDGSYIPPEAK
;
A
#
# COMPACT_ATOMS: atom_id res chain seq x y z
N MET A 1 -21.01 4.99 24.58
CA MET A 1 -19.66 5.47 24.25
C MET A 1 -19.31 4.87 22.91
N ASP A 2 -19.56 5.61 21.83
CA ASP A 2 -19.14 5.16 20.49
C ASP A 2 -17.66 5.48 20.36
N GLY A 3 -16.84 4.43 20.39
CA GLY A 3 -15.44 4.51 20.00
C GLY A 3 -15.36 4.71 18.50
N ALA A 4 -15.52 5.95 18.05
CA ALA A 4 -15.17 6.33 16.70
C ALA A 4 -13.66 6.08 16.55
N LEU A 5 -13.30 5.06 15.77
CA LEU A 5 -11.94 4.89 15.29
C LEU A 5 -11.62 6.15 14.48
N ASP A 6 -10.75 7.01 15.00
CA ASP A 6 -10.21 8.14 14.26
C ASP A 6 -9.28 7.58 13.18
N TYR A 7 -9.70 7.68 11.93
CA TYR A 7 -8.93 7.22 10.78
C TYR A 7 -8.71 8.36 9.80
N ASN A 8 -7.51 8.40 9.23
CA ASN A 8 -7.17 9.35 8.20
C ASN A 8 -7.11 8.64 6.85
N SER A 9 -8.18 8.78 6.07
CA SER A 9 -8.29 8.16 4.73
C SER A 9 -7.20 8.68 3.77
N ALA A 10 -6.76 9.93 3.91
CA ALA A 10 -5.64 10.47 3.14
C ALA A 10 -4.31 9.81 3.52
N SER A 11 -4.10 9.48 4.79
CA SER A 11 -2.92 8.72 5.25
C SER A 11 -2.94 7.27 4.74
N ILE A 12 -4.09 6.60 4.75
CA ILE A 12 -4.24 5.22 4.23
C ILE A 12 -3.91 5.16 2.74
N ASN A 13 -4.46 6.10 1.95
CA ASN A 13 -4.17 6.19 0.52
C ASN A 13 -2.72 6.62 0.26
N GLY A 14 -2.16 7.52 1.07
CA GLY A 14 -0.75 7.91 1.00
C GLY A 14 0.21 6.74 1.23
N ASN A 15 -0.07 5.91 2.25
CA ASN A 15 0.71 4.72 2.54
C ASN A 15 0.61 3.67 1.41
N ALA A 16 -0.57 3.53 0.79
CA ALA A 16 -0.73 2.65 -0.36
C ALA A 16 0.15 3.09 -1.55
N ASN A 17 0.23 4.40 -1.83
CA ASN A 17 1.08 4.94 -2.89
C ASN A 17 2.57 4.73 -2.59
N LEU A 18 3.00 5.02 -1.36
CA LEU A 18 4.37 4.78 -0.90
C LEU A 18 4.82 3.33 -1.09
N LEU A 19 3.95 2.35 -0.80
CA LEU A 19 4.26 0.94 -0.99
C LEU A 19 4.44 0.56 -2.48
N ILE A 20 3.63 1.16 -3.36
CA ILE A 20 3.80 0.97 -4.82
C ILE A 20 5.10 1.63 -5.30
N GLU A 21 5.44 2.81 -4.80
CA GLU A 21 6.70 3.50 -5.13
C GLU A 21 7.92 2.69 -4.69
N ILE A 22 7.92 2.14 -3.47
CA ILE A 22 8.99 1.25 -2.98
C ILE A 22 9.12 0.00 -3.87
N ALA A 23 8.00 -0.61 -4.25
CA ALA A 23 8.01 -1.75 -5.18
C ALA A 23 8.57 -1.36 -6.55
N GLY A 24 8.26 -0.16 -7.05
CA GLY A 24 8.82 0.41 -8.28
C GLY A 24 10.32 0.64 -8.19
N PHE A 25 10.81 1.26 -7.12
CA PHE A 25 12.25 1.48 -6.91
C PHE A 25 13.03 0.18 -6.77
N LEU A 26 12.46 -0.83 -6.10
CA LEU A 26 13.06 -2.16 -6.06
C LEU A 26 13.13 -2.79 -7.45
N HIS A 27 12.13 -2.55 -8.31
CA HIS A 27 12.16 -3.02 -9.70
C HIS A 27 13.23 -2.33 -10.55
N GLU A 28 13.42 -1.03 -10.35
CA GLU A 28 14.48 -0.26 -11.01
C GLU A 28 15.88 -0.64 -10.51
N GLY A 29 16.01 -0.91 -9.21
CA GLY A 29 17.25 -1.33 -8.54
C GLY A 29 17.44 -2.84 -8.50
N ARG A 30 16.69 -3.61 -9.30
CA ARG A 30 16.81 -5.07 -9.33
C ARG A 30 18.30 -5.44 -9.48
N PRO A 31 18.78 -6.48 -8.80
CA PRO A 31 20.12 -6.99 -9.05
C PRO A 31 20.17 -7.42 -10.51
N ASP A 32 20.60 -6.51 -11.38
CA ASP A 32 20.68 -6.77 -12.80
C ASP A 32 21.64 -7.94 -12.98
N GLY A 33 21.37 -8.77 -13.99
CA GLY A 33 22.18 -9.94 -14.28
C GLY A 33 23.67 -9.58 -14.35
N ASP A 34 24.00 -8.32 -14.61
CA ASP A 34 25.33 -7.74 -14.63
C ASP A 34 26.11 -7.77 -13.31
N LEU A 35 25.48 -7.58 -12.16
CA LEU A 35 26.17 -7.79 -10.86
C LEU A 35 26.55 -9.27 -10.69
N CYS A 36 25.77 -10.17 -11.27
CA CYS A 36 26.05 -11.60 -11.30
C CYS A 36 26.94 -12.04 -12.49
N THR A 37 27.11 -11.24 -13.55
CA THR A 37 27.93 -11.60 -14.72
C THR A 37 29.42 -11.30 -14.49
N MET A 38 29.74 -10.29 -13.68
CA MET A 38 31.12 -9.89 -13.42
C MET A 38 31.91 -10.89 -12.57
N ALA A 39 31.24 -11.69 -11.74
CA ALA A 39 31.86 -12.72 -10.91
C ALA A 39 31.45 -14.17 -11.29
N ARG A 40 30.91 -14.38 -12.49
CA ARG A 40 30.63 -15.70 -13.06
C ARG A 40 31.85 -16.30 -13.78
N ASP A 41 31.89 -17.62 -13.87
CA ASP A 41 32.86 -18.36 -14.70
C ASP A 41 32.92 -17.76 -16.13
N PRO A 42 34.10 -17.50 -16.72
CA PRO A 42 35.47 -17.81 -16.24
C PRO A 42 36.18 -16.67 -15.52
N ARG A 43 35.45 -15.64 -15.08
CA ARG A 43 36.05 -14.43 -14.51
C ARG A 43 36.45 -14.57 -13.04
N SER A 44 36.02 -15.64 -12.38
CA SER A 44 36.32 -15.95 -10.98
C SER A 44 36.60 -17.45 -10.80
N HIS A 45 37.19 -17.81 -9.66
CA HIS A 45 37.36 -19.21 -9.27
C HIS A 45 35.99 -19.91 -9.19
N SER A 46 35.92 -21.19 -9.59
CA SER A 46 34.67 -21.94 -9.72
C SER A 46 33.78 -21.89 -8.47
N ASP A 47 34.39 -22.01 -7.29
CA ASP A 47 33.66 -21.95 -6.01
C ASP A 47 33.07 -20.55 -5.75
N VAL A 48 33.80 -19.48 -6.11
CA VAL A 48 33.33 -18.11 -5.98
C VAL A 48 32.17 -17.88 -6.95
N ALA A 49 32.30 -18.31 -8.20
CA ALA A 49 31.23 -18.25 -9.19
C ALA A 49 29.95 -18.97 -8.69
N ALA A 50 30.11 -20.15 -8.09
CA ALA A 50 28.98 -20.92 -7.54
C ALA A 50 28.30 -20.21 -6.36
N GLN A 51 29.06 -19.57 -5.46
CA GLN A 51 28.46 -18.81 -4.35
C GLN A 51 27.78 -17.52 -4.82
N VAL A 52 28.37 -16.80 -5.76
CA VAL A 52 27.75 -15.60 -6.35
C VAL A 52 26.46 -15.98 -7.07
N GLU A 53 26.43 -17.09 -7.79
CA GLU A 53 25.20 -17.57 -8.43
C GLU A 53 24.10 -17.91 -7.40
N ARG A 54 24.45 -18.59 -6.31
CA ARG A 54 23.50 -18.88 -5.22
C ARG A 54 22.96 -17.61 -4.58
N PHE A 55 23.84 -16.64 -4.30
CA PHE A 55 23.44 -15.36 -3.76
C PHE A 55 22.53 -14.60 -4.72
N GLY A 56 22.85 -14.56 -6.02
CA GLY A 56 22.03 -13.91 -7.03
C GLY A 56 20.62 -14.49 -7.11
N ARG A 57 20.47 -15.83 -7.10
CA ARG A 57 19.15 -16.49 -7.05
C ARG A 57 18.38 -16.12 -5.78
N PHE A 58 19.02 -16.21 -4.63
CA PHE A 58 18.38 -15.85 -3.36
C PHE A 58 17.94 -14.38 -3.34
N ALA A 59 18.77 -13.46 -3.82
CA ALA A 59 18.45 -12.04 -3.88
C ALA A 59 17.27 -11.76 -4.83
N ASP A 60 17.21 -12.45 -5.98
CA ASP A 60 16.08 -12.37 -6.91
C ASP A 60 14.78 -12.88 -6.30
N ASP A 61 14.81 -14.03 -5.62
CA ASP A 61 13.63 -14.58 -4.92
C ASP A 61 13.11 -13.61 -3.85
N GLN A 62 14.00 -13.09 -2.99
CA GLN A 62 13.61 -12.12 -1.95
C GLN A 62 13.07 -10.82 -2.55
N TYR A 63 13.63 -10.37 -3.68
CA TYR A 63 13.14 -9.21 -4.41
C TYR A 63 11.70 -9.43 -4.92
N GLN A 64 11.43 -10.57 -5.56
CA GLN A 64 10.09 -10.89 -6.07
C GLN A 64 9.05 -10.98 -4.94
N ASP A 65 9.40 -11.63 -3.83
CA ASP A 65 8.54 -11.74 -2.64
C ASP A 65 8.20 -10.37 -2.04
N ALA A 66 9.19 -9.48 -1.91
CA ALA A 66 9.00 -8.15 -1.36
C ALA A 66 8.09 -7.29 -2.25
N VAL A 67 8.29 -7.31 -3.57
CA VAL A 67 7.43 -6.61 -4.54
C VAL A 67 6.00 -7.11 -4.46
N ALA A 68 5.80 -8.43 -4.43
CA ALA A 68 4.48 -9.02 -4.31
C ALA A 68 3.78 -8.62 -3.00
N LEU A 69 4.51 -8.63 -1.88
CA LEU A 69 4.00 -8.21 -0.58
C LEU A 69 3.56 -6.74 -0.58
N PHE A 70 4.41 -5.83 -1.09
CA PHE A 70 4.09 -4.40 -1.13
C PHE A 70 2.90 -4.09 -2.02
N ALA A 71 2.81 -4.74 -3.19
CA ALA A 71 1.65 -4.60 -4.08
C ALA A 71 0.35 -5.11 -3.43
N ALA A 72 0.41 -6.25 -2.73
CA ALA A 72 -0.74 -6.80 -2.01
C ALA A 72 -1.18 -5.90 -0.86
N LEU A 73 -0.24 -5.37 -0.07
CA LEU A 73 -0.52 -4.44 1.02
C LEU A 73 -1.10 -3.11 0.51
N ALA A 74 -0.53 -2.54 -0.54
CA ALA A 74 -1.06 -1.33 -1.17
C ALA A 74 -2.50 -1.53 -1.64
N THR A 75 -2.78 -2.67 -2.29
CA THR A 75 -4.13 -3.03 -2.73
C THR A 75 -5.10 -3.11 -1.54
N ARG A 76 -4.69 -3.78 -0.46
CA ARG A 76 -5.52 -3.90 0.76
C ARG A 76 -5.80 -2.55 1.42
N LEU A 77 -4.79 -1.68 1.52
CA LEU A 77 -4.96 -0.33 2.06
C LEU A 77 -5.92 0.50 1.20
N ARG A 78 -5.81 0.41 -0.12
CA ARG A 78 -6.71 1.12 -1.04
C ARG A 78 -8.15 0.64 -0.92
N THR A 79 -8.37 -0.68 -0.84
CA THR A 79 -9.71 -1.24 -0.59
C THR A 79 -10.26 -0.79 0.76
N ALA A 80 -9.45 -0.82 1.82
CA ALA A 80 -9.87 -0.34 3.13
C ALA A 80 -10.26 1.14 3.10
N GLY A 81 -9.45 1.99 2.47
CA GLY A 81 -9.74 3.42 2.31
C GLY A 81 -11.03 3.68 1.52
N SER A 82 -11.25 2.96 0.41
CA SER A 82 -12.48 3.10 -0.38
C SER A 82 -13.73 2.67 0.39
N ASN A 83 -13.70 1.52 1.07
CA ASN A 83 -14.82 1.04 1.87
C ASN A 83 -15.22 2.04 2.96
N LEU A 84 -14.22 2.70 3.53
CA LEU A 84 -14.39 3.67 4.60
C LEU A 84 -15.07 4.96 4.11
N VAL A 85 -14.64 5.47 2.95
CA VAL A 85 -15.28 6.61 2.28
C VAL A 85 -16.74 6.31 1.97
N THR A 86 -17.06 5.10 1.49
CA THR A 86 -18.45 4.70 1.22
C THR A 86 -19.31 4.71 2.50
N VAL A 87 -18.80 4.20 3.62
CA VAL A 87 -19.53 4.20 4.90
C VAL A 87 -19.80 5.63 5.39
N ASP A 88 -18.84 6.54 5.25
CA ASP A 88 -19.03 7.94 5.64
C ASP A 88 -20.03 8.68 4.74
N ASP A 89 -20.00 8.44 3.43
CA ASP A 89 -20.97 8.99 2.48
C ASP A 89 -22.40 8.51 2.81
N ASP A 90 -22.58 7.21 3.10
CA ASP A 90 -23.88 6.66 3.47
C ASP A 90 -24.40 7.26 4.78
N ARG A 91 -23.51 7.46 5.78
CA ARG A 91 -23.86 8.13 7.04
C ARG A 91 -24.24 9.59 6.84
N ALA A 92 -23.46 10.33 6.05
CA ALA A 92 -23.76 11.73 5.74
C ALA A 92 -25.10 11.85 5.00
N ARG A 93 -25.36 10.95 4.05
CA ARG A 93 -26.63 10.88 3.34
C ARG A 93 -27.80 10.56 4.27
N GLN A 94 -27.65 9.60 5.18
CA GLN A 94 -28.67 9.26 6.16
C GLN A 94 -28.95 10.44 7.10
N PHE A 95 -27.91 11.12 7.57
CA PHE A 95 -28.06 12.31 8.40
C PHE A 95 -28.84 13.41 7.68
N LEU A 96 -28.49 13.69 6.43
CA LEU A 96 -29.21 14.68 5.60
C LEU A 96 -30.67 14.27 5.38
N ASP A 97 -30.95 13.00 5.11
CA ASP A 97 -32.33 12.49 4.94
C ASP A 97 -33.15 12.68 6.23
N THR A 98 -32.57 12.39 7.40
CA THR A 98 -33.22 12.65 8.70
C THR A 98 -33.50 14.14 8.90
N VAL A 99 -32.53 15.03 8.62
CA VAL A 99 -32.73 16.48 8.75
C VAL A 99 -33.82 16.98 7.80
N LEU A 100 -33.88 16.46 6.57
CA LEU A 100 -34.85 16.87 5.58
C LEU A 100 -36.27 16.33 5.86
N ARG A 101 -36.39 15.12 6.40
CA ARG A 101 -37.69 14.50 6.71
C ARG A 101 -38.26 14.94 8.04
N ASP A 102 -37.43 14.95 9.07
CA ASP A 102 -37.86 15.08 10.47
C ASP A 102 -37.47 16.44 11.08
N GLY A 103 -36.72 17.27 10.34
CA GLY A 103 -36.29 18.57 10.81
C GLY A 103 -37.42 19.59 10.85
N SER A 104 -37.65 20.19 12.01
CA SER A 104 -38.51 21.37 12.18
C SER A 104 -37.66 22.63 12.35
N TYR A 105 -37.94 23.68 11.58
CA TYR A 105 -37.32 24.99 11.78
C TYR A 105 -37.75 25.58 13.12
N ILE A 106 -36.78 25.92 13.98
CA ILE A 106 -37.02 26.67 15.21
C ILE A 106 -36.52 28.10 15.00
N PRO A 107 -37.41 29.10 14.93
CA PRO A 107 -36.99 30.49 14.83
C PRO A 107 -36.24 30.91 16.10
N PRO A 108 -35.22 31.79 15.97
CA PRO A 108 -34.36 32.18 17.09
C PRO A 108 -35.10 32.88 18.24
N GLU A 109 -36.29 33.42 17.97
CA GLU A 109 -37.16 34.06 18.96
C GLU A 109 -37.86 33.06 19.91
N ALA A 110 -37.85 31.76 19.59
CA ALA A 110 -38.54 30.71 20.34
C ALA A 110 -37.67 30.04 21.43
N LYS A 111 -36.57 30.68 21.86
CA LYS A 111 -35.61 30.15 22.83
C LYS A 111 -35.57 30.95 24.12
#